data_AF-A0A0A1GVH2-F1
#
_entry.id   AF-A0A0A1GVH2-F1
#
_cell.length_a   1.000
_cell.length_b   1.000
_cell.length_c   1.000
_cell.angle_alpha   90.00
_cell.angle_beta   90.00
_cell.angle_gamma   90.00
#
_symmetry.space_group_name_H-M   'P 1'
#
loop_
_entity.id
_entity.type
_entity.pdbx_description
1 polymer ?
#
loop_
_entity_poly.entity_id
_entity_poly.type
_entity_poly.pdbx_seq_one_letter_code
_entity_poly.pdbx_strand_id
1 'polypeptide(L)' 'MSTLEKRFKKRLIDKEMKQVEVARHFEWSDQYLRQLVTGTTMGPAAEKNLQKVKEYLGMK' A
#
# COMPACT_ATOMS: atom_id res chain seq x y z
N MET A 1 12.60 2.22 7.61
CA MET A 1 11.49 2.55 6.70
C MET A 1 11.97 2.33 5.27
N SER A 2 11.36 1.39 4.54
CA SER A 2 11.80 1.02 3.18
C SER A 2 11.54 2.16 2.18
N THR A 3 12.23 2.17 1.05
CA THR A 3 12.01 3.18 -0.02
C THR A 3 10.57 3.13 -0.54
N LEU A 4 9.96 1.94 -0.58
CA LEU A 4 8.56 1.75 -0.93
C LEU A 4 7.63 2.39 0.11
N GLU A 5 7.84 2.11 1.40
CA GLU A 5 7.04 2.66 2.49
C GLU A 5 7.09 4.19 2.53
N LYS A 6 8.27 4.78 2.31
CA LYS A 6 8.43 6.25 2.20
C LYS A 6 7.62 6.81 1.02
N ARG A 7 7.70 6.19 -0.16
CA ARG A 7 6.95 6.62 -1.35
C ARG A 7 5.44 6.47 -1.16
N PHE A 8 5.00 5.38 -0.54
CA PHE A 8 3.60 5.13 -0.21
C PHE A 8 3.05 6.22 0.70
N LYS A 9 3.74 6.51 1.82
CA LYS A 9 3.32 7.58 2.75
C LYS A 9 3.28 8.95 2.09
N LYS A 10 4.28 9.27 1.25
CA LYS A 10 4.28 10.52 0.48
C LYS A 10 3.04 10.60 -0.42
N ARG A 11 2.70 9.53 -1.14
CA ARG A 11 1.51 9.51 -2.00
C ARG A 11 0.19 9.66 -1.24
N LEU A 12 0.09 9.09 -0.04
CA LEU A 12 -1.07 9.29 0.82
C LEU A 12 -1.24 10.77 1.17
N ILE A 13 -0.14 11.45 1.53
CA ILE A 13 -0.15 12.88 1.84
C ILE A 13 -0.50 13.71 0.59
N ASP A 14 0.15 13.44 -0.55
CA ASP A 14 -0.08 14.15 -1.82
C ASP A 14 -1.55 14.06 -2.28
N LYS A 15 -2.27 13.01 -1.89
CA LYS A 15 -3.68 12.76 -2.26
C LYS A 15 -4.67 13.06 -1.13
N GLU A 16 -4.21 13.56 0.01
CA GLU A 16 -5.02 13.79 1.22
C GLU A 16 -5.79 12.54 1.70
N MET A 17 -5.17 11.37 1.59
CA MET A 17 -5.76 10.08 1.95
C MET A 17 -5.11 9.47 3.19
N LYS A 18 -5.89 8.69 3.94
CA LYS A 18 -5.41 7.83 5.04
C LYS A 18 -5.18 6.40 4.54
N GLN A 19 -4.24 5.70 5.17
CA GLN A 19 -3.95 4.29 4.85
C GLN A 19 -5.20 3.40 4.97
N VAL A 20 -6.05 3.66 5.97
CA VAL A 20 -7.31 2.94 6.18
C VAL A 20 -8.28 3.09 5.00
N GLU A 21 -8.26 4.20 4.28
CA GLU A 21 -9.13 4.43 3.13
C GLU A 21 -8.68 3.59 1.93
N VAL A 22 -7.36 3.50 1.73
CA VAL A 22 -6.77 2.59 0.73
C VAL A 22 -7.06 1.14 1.10
N ALA A 23 -6.94 0.77 2.37
CA ALA A 23 -7.26 -0.59 2.81
C ALA A 23 -8.74 -0.94 2.57
N ARG A 24 -9.65 -0.02 2.90
CA ARG A 24 -11.10 -0.17 2.64
C ARG A 24 -11.43 -0.30 1.17
N HIS A 25 -10.73 0.41 0.27
CA HIS A 25 -10.94 0.28 -1.18
C HIS A 25 -10.75 -1.15 -1.68
N PHE A 26 -9.85 -1.92 -1.06
CA PHE A 26 -9.57 -3.31 -1.42
C PHE A 26 -10.22 -4.33 -0.48
N GLU A 27 -11.11 -3.91 0.41
CA GLU A 27 -11.72 -4.77 1.45
C GLU A 27 -10.68 -5.46 2.34
N TRP A 28 -9.56 -4.76 2.62
CA TRP A 28 -8.47 -5.25 3.45
C TRP A 28 -8.43 -4.57 4.81
N SER A 29 -7.73 -5.20 5.75
CA SER A 29 -7.38 -4.56 7.01
C SER A 29 -6.24 -3.55 6.83
N ASP A 30 -6.26 -2.49 7.64
CA ASP A 30 -5.17 -1.50 7.67
C ASP A 30 -3.82 -2.17 8.00
N GLN A 31 -3.84 -3.17 8.88
CA GLN A 31 -2.66 -3.97 9.22
C GLN A 31 -2.11 -4.76 8.03
N TYR A 32 -2.98 -5.38 7.22
CA TYR A 32 -2.55 -6.12 6.04
C TYR A 32 -1.87 -5.19 5.02
N LEU A 33 -2.47 -4.02 4.75
CA LEU A 33 -1.88 -3.03 3.85
C LEU A 33 -0.51 -2.54 4.36
N ARG A 34 -0.37 -2.33 5.67
CA ARG A 34 0.93 -2.01 6.28
C ARG A 34 1.94 -3.13 6.07
N GLN A 35 1.55 -4.38 6.28
CA GLN A 35 2.45 -5.53 6.11
C GLN A 35 2.91 -5.69 4.65
N LEU A 36 1.98 -5.46 3.71
CA LEU A 36 2.22 -5.47 2.27
C LEU A 36 3.25 -4.41 1.85
N VAL A 37 3.09 -3.17 2.31
CA VAL A 37 3.96 -2.04 1.96
C VAL A 37 5.33 -2.14 2.66
N THR A 38 5.36 -2.70 3.87
CA THR A 38 6.61 -2.93 4.63
C THR A 38 7.40 -4.15 4.13
N GLY A 39 6.79 -5.00 3.29
CA GLY A 39 7.41 -6.21 2.76
C GLY A 39 7.45 -7.37 3.76
N THR A 40 6.63 -7.31 4.81
CA THR A 40 6.52 -8.39 5.81
C THR A 40 5.57 -9.51 5.39
N THR A 41 4.70 -9.24 4.42
CA THR A 41 3.94 -10.27 3.69
C THR A 41 4.62 -10.54 2.34
N MET A 42 4.99 -11.78 2.07
CA MET A 42 5.69 -12.19 0.84
C MET A 42 4.90 -13.26 0.08
N GLY A 43 5.22 -13.42 -1.20
CA GLY A 43 4.67 -14.43 -2.10
C GLY A 43 3.87 -13.85 -3.27
N PRO A 44 3.44 -14.71 -4.21
CA PRO A 44 2.84 -14.27 -5.48
C PRO A 44 1.57 -13.42 -5.30
N ALA A 45 0.78 -13.71 -4.25
CA ALA A 45 -0.41 -12.93 -3.92
C ALA A 45 -0.05 -11.54 -3.36
N ALA A 46 0.98 -11.45 -2.52
CA ALA A 46 1.44 -10.18 -1.95
C ALA A 46 2.00 -9.25 -3.03
N GLU A 47 2.75 -9.80 -3.99
CA GLU A 47 3.26 -9.03 -5.14
C GLU A 47 2.13 -8.47 -6.01
N LYS A 48 1.13 -9.31 -6.34
CA LYS A 48 -0.06 -8.89 -7.08
C LYS A 48 -0.85 -7.81 -6.33
N ASN A 49 -1.05 -7.99 -5.03
CA ASN A 49 -1.79 -7.02 -4.22
C ASN A 49 -1.01 -5.72 -4.06
N LEU A 50 0.32 -5.78 -3.93
CA LEU A 50 1.17 -4.60 -3.88
C LEU A 50 1.11 -3.83 -5.21
N GLN A 51 1.07 -4.54 -6.33
CA GLN A 51 0.92 -3.94 -7.64
C GLN A 51 -0.42 -3.18 -7.77
N LYS A 52 -1.52 -3.76 -7.30
CA LYS A 52 -2.83 -3.08 -7.25
C LYS A 52 -2.78 -1.78 -6.44
N VAL A 53 -2.12 -1.80 -5.28
CA VAL A 53 -1.95 -0.60 -4.44
C VAL A 53 -1.15 0.47 -5.17
N LYS A 54 -0.07 0.08 -5.84
CA LYS A 54 0.76 1.00 -6.62
C LYS A 54 -0.04 1.64 -7.75
N GLU A 55 -0.81 0.85 -8.50
CA GLU A 55 -1.66 1.33 -9.58
C GLU A 55 -2.72 2.31 -9.08
N TYR A 56 -3.43 1.95 -8.01
CA TYR A 56 -4.42 2.82 -7.38
C TYR A 56 -3.85 4.17 -6.92
N LEU A 57 -2.63 4.15 -6.37
CA LEU A 57 -1.95 5.36 -5.90
C LEU A 57 -1.12 6.08 -6.99
N GLY A 58 -1.08 5.58 -8.22
CA GLY A 58 -0.27 6.15 -9.29
C GLY A 58 1.24 6.12 -9.00
N MET A 59 1.70 5.03 -8.39
CA MET A 59 3.11 4.76 -8.08
C MET A 59 3.71 3.93 -9.22
N LYS A 60 4.69 4.49 -9.93
CA LYS A 60 5.53 3.78 -10.90
C LYS A 60 6.71 3.11 -10.20
#